data_AF-A0A257EQH3-F1
#
_entry.id   AF-A0A257EQH3-F1
#
_cell.length_a   1.000
_cell.length_b   1.000
_cell.length_c   1.000
_cell.angle_alpha   90.00
_cell.angle_beta   90.00
_cell.angle_gamma   90.00
#
_symmetry.space_group_name_H-M   'P 1'
#
loop_
_entity.id
_entity.type
_entity.pdbx_description
1 polymer ?
#
loop_
_entity_poly.entity_id
_entity_poly.type
_entity_poly.pdbx_seq_one_letter_code
_entity_poly.pdbx_strand_id
1 'polypeptide(L)'
;MSAIPGIDQGQVNAVSGLIGLLVKFAAEKMREDTLKELIGDGAPAAQQVLDGLLRQIVLPRLRGRLDAEQSNLSNYFSTAIGRLGDPIGTDVPAICSGSVASKFSSSGFLLAQEYCKRLAVLTKRRSTLEDYDASLASASKALTELQSSKTKLKAKDLAQKLYAIGAELDEKVAAVRKAFG
;
A
#
# COMPACT_ATOMS: atom_id res chain seq x y z
N MET A 1 -19.23 -6.95 2.51
CA MET A 1 -19.22 -5.84 1.54
C MET A 1 -17.77 -5.66 1.10
N SER A 2 -17.52 -5.89 -0.18
CA SER A 2 -16.21 -6.07 -0.85
C SER A 2 -15.25 -4.90 -0.54
N ALA A 3 -14.15 -5.06 0.20
CA ALA A 3 -12.97 -5.86 -0.16
C ALA A 3 -12.52 -5.54 -1.59
N ILE A 4 -11.46 -4.75 -1.68
CA ILE A 4 -10.75 -4.33 -2.90
C ILE A 4 -11.02 -5.28 -4.09
N PRO A 5 -11.80 -4.87 -5.11
CA PRO A 5 -12.15 -5.78 -6.21
C PRO A 5 -10.89 -6.33 -6.92
N GLY A 6 -10.74 -7.65 -6.96
CA GLY A 6 -9.58 -8.33 -7.53
C GLY A 6 -8.47 -8.71 -6.52
N ILE A 7 -8.65 -8.38 -5.24
CA ILE A 7 -7.85 -8.92 -4.14
C ILE A 7 -8.73 -9.85 -3.34
N ASP A 8 -8.39 -11.13 -3.33
CA ASP A 8 -8.99 -12.06 -2.39
C ASP A 8 -8.60 -11.63 -0.97
N GLN A 9 -9.57 -11.58 -0.06
CA GLN A 9 -9.36 -11.32 1.37
C GLN A 9 -8.27 -12.24 1.93
N GLY A 10 -8.13 -13.45 1.36
CA GLY A 10 -7.06 -14.41 1.64
C GLY A 10 -5.64 -13.86 1.43
N GLN A 11 -5.41 -13.02 0.42
CA GLN A 11 -4.09 -12.43 0.16
C GLN A 11 -3.72 -11.36 1.20
N VAL A 12 -4.68 -10.51 1.59
CA VAL A 12 -4.47 -9.52 2.65
C VAL A 12 -4.31 -10.20 4.02
N ASN A 13 -5.06 -11.28 4.26
CA ASN A 13 -4.96 -12.09 5.46
C ASN A 13 -3.68 -12.93 5.51
N ALA A 14 -3.11 -13.35 4.38
CA ALA A 14 -1.84 -14.07 4.35
C ALA A 14 -0.68 -13.18 4.84
N VAL A 15 -0.70 -11.88 4.53
CA VAL A 15 0.30 -10.91 4.99
C VAL A 15 0.20 -10.70 6.49
N SER A 16 -0.95 -10.23 6.98
CA SER A 16 -1.19 -10.04 8.42
C SER A 16 -1.08 -11.35 9.21
N GLY A 17 -1.45 -12.48 8.60
CA GLY A 17 -1.42 -13.80 9.20
C GLY A 17 -0.02 -14.34 9.39
N LEU A 18 0.84 -14.25 8.37
CA LEU A 18 2.23 -14.72 8.46
C LEU A 18 3.05 -13.89 9.47
N ILE A 19 2.77 -12.60 9.51
CA ILE A 19 3.43 -11.66 10.42
C ILE A 19 2.89 -11.82 11.85
N GLY A 20 1.57 -11.91 12.01
CA GLY A 20 0.95 -12.20 13.30
C GLY A 20 1.38 -13.56 13.86
N LEU A 21 1.67 -14.52 12.99
CA LEU A 21 2.26 -15.81 13.35
C LEU A 21 3.69 -15.63 13.89
N LEU A 22 4.56 -14.91 13.16
CA LEU A 22 5.92 -14.60 13.60
C LEU A 22 5.96 -13.79 14.91
N VAL A 23 5.04 -12.84 15.09
CA VAL A 23 4.90 -12.03 16.30
C VAL A 23 4.38 -12.84 17.48
N LYS A 24 3.35 -13.69 17.29
CA LYS A 24 2.86 -14.60 18.34
C LYS A 24 3.96 -15.56 18.80
N PHE A 25 4.69 -16.12 17.85
CA PHE A 25 5.82 -16.99 18.17
C PHE A 25 6.92 -16.24 18.93
N ALA A 26 7.23 -14.99 18.57
CA ALA A 26 8.23 -14.21 19.31
C ALA A 26 7.77 -13.76 20.71
N ALA A 27 6.47 -13.54 20.92
CA ALA A 27 5.92 -12.97 22.16
C ALA A 27 5.75 -14.00 23.30
N GLU A 28 5.63 -15.30 23.01
CA GLU A 28 5.32 -16.35 24.01
C GLU A 28 6.51 -16.82 24.88
N LYS A 29 7.53 -15.98 25.14
CA LYS A 29 8.71 -16.33 25.96
C LYS A 29 9.41 -17.63 25.51
N MET A 30 9.53 -17.85 24.20
CA MET A 30 10.29 -19.00 23.71
C MET A 30 11.77 -18.92 24.10
N ARG A 31 12.40 -20.09 24.33
CA ARG A 31 13.83 -20.18 24.60
C ARG A 31 14.61 -19.61 23.42
N GLU A 32 15.77 -19.01 23.71
CA GLU A 32 16.60 -18.31 22.71
C GLU A 32 16.89 -19.18 21.48
N ASP A 33 17.15 -20.47 21.68
CA ASP A 33 17.42 -21.41 20.60
C ASP A 33 16.20 -21.64 19.70
N THR A 34 15.00 -21.77 20.29
CA THR A 34 13.75 -21.90 19.54
C THR A 34 13.44 -20.64 18.73
N LEU A 35 13.71 -19.44 19.28
CA LEU A 35 13.62 -18.18 18.54
C LEU A 35 14.58 -18.12 17.35
N LYS A 36 15.82 -18.59 17.51
CA LYS A 36 16.82 -18.63 16.42
C LYS A 36 16.46 -19.66 15.36
N GLU A 37 15.87 -20.78 15.74
CA GLU A 37 15.39 -21.85 14.87
C GLU A 37 14.18 -21.37 14.04
N LEU A 38 13.20 -20.73 14.68
CA LEU A 38 12.06 -20.10 14.01
C LEU A 38 12.46 -18.99 13.04
N ILE A 39 13.47 -18.18 13.37
CA ILE A 39 14.03 -17.21 12.41
C ILE A 39 14.74 -17.94 11.27
N GLY A 40 15.40 -19.07 11.54
CA GLY A 40 16.03 -19.90 10.51
C GLY A 40 15.04 -20.46 9.50
N ASP A 41 13.94 -20.99 9.99
CA ASP A 41 12.96 -21.71 9.16
C ASP A 41 11.90 -20.77 8.58
N GLY A 42 11.45 -19.79 9.36
CA GLY A 42 10.35 -18.90 9.02
C GLY A 42 10.74 -17.67 8.20
N ALA A 43 11.94 -17.12 8.38
CA ALA A 43 12.35 -15.90 7.66
C ALA A 43 12.45 -16.10 6.13
N PRO A 44 13.02 -17.21 5.61
CA PRO A 44 13.07 -17.44 4.16
C PRO A 44 11.68 -17.56 3.52
N ALA A 45 10.75 -18.27 4.18
CA ALA A 45 9.38 -18.40 3.70
C ALA A 45 8.65 -17.04 3.72
N ALA A 46 8.85 -16.24 4.77
CA ALA A 46 8.31 -14.90 4.85
C ALA A 46 8.87 -13.97 3.77
N GLN A 47 10.17 -14.03 3.50
CA GLN A 47 10.78 -13.28 2.40
C GLN A 47 10.22 -13.68 1.05
N GLN A 48 10.04 -14.98 0.76
CA GLN A 48 9.44 -15.42 -0.51
C GLN A 48 8.02 -14.87 -0.71
N VAL A 49 7.22 -14.83 0.36
CA VAL A 49 5.88 -14.25 0.32
C VAL A 49 5.95 -12.73 0.10
N LEU A 50 6.79 -12.01 0.86
CA LEU A 50 7.00 -10.56 0.69
C LEU A 50 7.47 -10.22 -0.73
N ASP A 51 8.42 -10.97 -1.27
CA ASP A 51 8.94 -10.80 -2.62
C ASP A 51 7.88 -11.11 -3.69
N GLY A 52 7.05 -12.14 -3.48
CA GLY A 52 5.93 -12.45 -4.37
C GLY A 52 4.88 -11.33 -4.40
N LEU A 53 4.63 -10.69 -3.25
CA LEU A 53 3.71 -9.56 -3.12
C LEU A 53 4.27 -8.28 -3.75
N LEU A 54 5.57 -8.04 -3.57
CA LEU A 54 6.31 -6.93 -4.18
C LEU A 54 6.37 -7.05 -5.69
N ARG A 55 6.77 -8.23 -6.20
CA ARG A 55 7.20 -8.38 -7.60
C ARG A 55 6.15 -8.95 -8.54
N GLN A 56 5.17 -9.74 -8.06
CA GLN A 56 4.44 -10.62 -8.99
C GLN A 56 2.95 -10.35 -9.16
N ILE A 57 2.19 -9.88 -8.15
CA ILE A 57 0.70 -9.93 -8.28
C ILE A 57 -0.04 -8.70 -7.76
N VAL A 58 0.20 -8.26 -6.53
CA VAL A 58 -0.74 -7.32 -5.87
C VAL A 58 -0.42 -5.86 -6.20
N LEU A 59 0.83 -5.43 -5.98
CA LEU A 59 1.21 -4.03 -6.20
C LEU A 59 1.13 -3.59 -7.67
N PRO A 60 1.64 -4.36 -8.66
CA PRO A 60 1.49 -4.00 -10.07
C PRO A 60 0.03 -3.93 -10.53
N ARG A 61 -0.83 -4.86 -10.07
CA ARG A 61 -2.27 -4.84 -10.39
C ARG A 61 -2.98 -3.64 -9.77
N LEU A 62 -2.70 -3.32 -8.51
CA LEU A 62 -3.31 -2.17 -7.84
C LEU A 62 -2.87 -0.85 -8.46
N ARG A 63 -1.58 -0.71 -8.79
CA ARG A 63 -1.05 0.44 -9.52
C ARG A 63 -1.71 0.57 -10.89
N GLY A 64 -1.71 -0.49 -11.70
CA GLY A 64 -2.35 -0.47 -13.02
C GLY A 64 -3.85 -0.17 -12.97
N ARG A 65 -4.54 -0.62 -11.93
CA ARG A 65 -5.95 -0.25 -11.71
C ARG A 65 -6.12 1.23 -11.35
N LEU A 66 -5.29 1.78 -10.46
CA LEU A 66 -5.33 3.22 -10.15
C LEU A 66 -5.00 4.07 -11.37
N ASP A 67 -4.07 3.64 -12.22
CA ASP A 67 -3.73 4.31 -13.46
C ASP A 67 -4.90 4.31 -14.45
N ALA A 68 -5.60 3.17 -14.58
CA ALA A 68 -6.82 3.07 -15.38
C ALA A 68 -7.96 3.93 -14.81
N GLU A 69 -8.17 3.92 -13.49
CA GLU A 69 -9.17 4.78 -12.82
C GLU A 69 -8.85 6.26 -13.03
N GLN A 70 -7.58 6.68 -12.91
CA GLN A 70 -7.14 8.06 -13.15
C GLN A 70 -7.34 8.48 -14.61
N SER A 71 -7.01 7.60 -15.56
CA SER A 71 -7.20 7.84 -17.00
C SER A 71 -8.69 8.00 -17.32
N ASN A 72 -9.54 7.09 -16.84
CA ASN A 72 -10.99 7.17 -17.03
C ASN A 72 -11.59 8.42 -16.40
N LEU A 73 -11.16 8.79 -15.19
CA LEU A 73 -11.58 10.00 -14.51
C LEU A 73 -11.21 11.25 -15.34
N SER A 74 -9.97 11.33 -15.81
CA SER A 74 -9.48 12.47 -16.59
C SER A 74 -10.22 12.59 -17.91
N ASN A 75 -10.46 11.48 -18.61
CA ASN A 75 -11.22 11.45 -19.87
C ASN A 75 -12.68 11.86 -19.71
N TYR A 76 -13.34 11.40 -18.64
CA TYR A 76 -14.72 11.76 -18.36
C TYR A 76 -14.85 13.27 -18.10
N PHE A 77 -14.02 13.82 -17.22
CA PHE A 77 -14.12 15.23 -16.84
C PHE A 77 -13.64 16.17 -17.94
N SER A 78 -12.62 15.80 -18.71
CA SER A 78 -12.25 16.57 -19.90
C SER A 78 -13.40 16.59 -20.92
N THR A 79 -14.05 15.46 -21.18
CA THR A 79 -15.19 15.45 -22.10
C THR A 79 -16.35 16.29 -21.57
N ALA A 80 -16.66 16.20 -20.28
CA ALA A 80 -17.78 16.91 -19.66
C ALA A 80 -17.57 18.42 -19.64
N ILE A 81 -16.39 18.89 -19.22
CA ILE A 81 -16.03 20.31 -19.19
C ILE A 81 -15.95 20.87 -20.63
N GLY A 82 -15.43 20.10 -21.59
CA GLY A 82 -15.28 20.55 -22.98
C GLY A 82 -16.62 20.74 -23.68
N ARG A 83 -17.64 19.94 -23.33
CA ARG A 83 -19.01 20.12 -23.81
C ARG A 83 -19.66 21.42 -23.31
N LEU A 84 -19.15 22.01 -22.23
CA LEU A 84 -19.60 23.32 -21.75
C LEU A 84 -18.90 24.48 -22.47
N GLY A 85 -17.97 24.19 -23.38
CA GLY A 85 -17.17 25.18 -24.10
C GLY A 85 -15.99 25.73 -23.28
N ASP A 86 -15.72 25.16 -22.11
CA ASP A 86 -14.63 25.60 -21.24
C ASP A 86 -13.26 25.10 -21.76
N PRO A 87 -12.21 25.94 -21.72
CA PRO A 87 -10.91 25.62 -22.33
C PRO A 87 -10.15 24.59 -21.48
N ILE A 88 -10.08 23.35 -21.97
CA ILE A 88 -9.31 22.28 -21.34
C ILE A 88 -7.95 22.19 -22.02
N GLY A 89 -6.89 22.33 -21.24
CA GLY A 89 -5.53 22.10 -21.72
C GLY A 89 -5.22 20.61 -21.94
N THR A 90 -4.03 20.31 -22.43
CA THR A 90 -3.55 18.92 -22.59
C THR A 90 -3.28 18.22 -21.26
N ASP A 91 -2.98 18.99 -20.21
CA ASP A 91 -2.78 18.51 -18.84
C ASP A 91 -4.04 18.72 -17.99
N VAL A 92 -4.97 17.76 -18.06
CA VAL A 92 -6.24 17.79 -17.30
C VAL A 92 -6.01 17.90 -15.78
N PRO A 93 -5.05 17.19 -15.16
CA PRO A 93 -4.68 17.38 -13.76
C PRO A 93 -4.37 18.84 -13.35
N ALA A 94 -3.84 19.67 -14.27
CA ALA A 94 -3.51 21.07 -13.98
C ALA A 94 -4.73 21.92 -13.59
N ILE A 95 -5.96 21.47 -13.90
CA ILE A 95 -7.22 22.11 -13.48
C ILE A 95 -7.26 22.29 -11.95
N CYS A 96 -6.64 21.37 -11.20
CA CYS A 96 -6.63 21.40 -9.74
C CYS A 96 -5.69 22.44 -9.10
N SER A 97 -4.92 23.17 -9.91
CA SER A 97 -4.10 24.31 -9.45
C SER A 97 -4.91 25.59 -9.16
N GLY A 98 -6.23 25.57 -9.37
CA GLY A 98 -7.16 26.66 -9.04
C GLY A 98 -7.19 27.82 -10.05
N SER A 99 -6.03 28.21 -10.58
CA SER A 99 -5.91 29.29 -11.58
C SER A 99 -6.61 28.95 -12.91
N VAL A 100 -6.58 27.69 -13.32
CA VAL A 100 -7.22 27.20 -14.56
C VAL A 100 -8.73 27.15 -14.38
N ALA A 101 -9.23 26.57 -13.28
CA ALA A 101 -10.66 26.42 -13.02
C ALA A 101 -11.39 27.77 -12.87
N SER A 102 -10.69 28.83 -12.43
CA SER A 102 -11.26 30.17 -12.28
C SER A 102 -11.77 30.81 -13.58
N LYS A 103 -11.34 30.28 -14.73
CA LYS A 103 -11.72 30.77 -16.07
C LYS A 103 -12.92 30.02 -16.65
N PHE A 104 -13.44 29.00 -15.96
CA PHE A 104 -14.54 28.18 -16.43
C PHE A 104 -15.88 28.83 -16.12
N SER A 105 -16.90 28.42 -16.88
CA SER A 105 -18.30 28.62 -16.52
C SER A 105 -18.59 28.11 -15.10
N SER A 106 -19.65 28.60 -14.45
CA SER A 106 -20.01 28.13 -13.10
C SER A 106 -20.20 26.61 -13.04
N SER A 107 -20.80 26.02 -14.08
CA SER A 107 -20.96 24.56 -14.21
C SER A 107 -19.62 23.85 -14.42
N GLY A 108 -18.73 24.40 -15.25
CA GLY A 108 -17.39 23.86 -15.48
C GLY A 108 -16.51 23.93 -14.23
N PHE A 109 -16.63 24.99 -13.43
CA PHE A 109 -15.96 25.13 -12.15
C PHE A 109 -16.41 24.07 -11.13
N LEU A 110 -17.72 23.79 -11.04
CA LEU A 110 -18.23 22.73 -10.17
C LEU A 110 -17.75 21.34 -10.62
N LEU A 111 -17.73 21.07 -11.92
CA LEU A 111 -17.16 19.84 -12.48
C LEU A 111 -15.66 19.72 -12.19
N ALA A 112 -14.91 20.81 -12.34
CA ALA A 112 -13.50 20.87 -11.99
C ALA A 112 -13.25 20.58 -10.50
N GLN A 113 -14.06 21.13 -9.59
CA GLN A 113 -13.95 20.81 -8.16
C GLN A 113 -14.22 19.33 -7.88
N GLU A 114 -15.24 18.75 -8.51
CA GLU A 114 -15.56 17.33 -8.35
C GLU A 114 -14.44 16.43 -8.88
N TYR A 115 -13.86 16.78 -10.05
CA TYR A 115 -12.67 16.14 -10.59
C TYR A 115 -11.53 16.14 -9.56
N CYS A 116 -11.22 17.31 -8.99
CA CYS A 116 -10.11 17.44 -8.04
C CYS A 116 -10.33 16.68 -6.74
N LYS A 117 -11.56 16.63 -6.24
CA LYS A 117 -11.91 15.79 -5.08
C LYS A 117 -11.65 14.31 -5.36
N ARG A 118 -12.10 13.81 -6.52
CA ARG A 118 -11.90 12.41 -6.92
C ARG A 118 -10.44 12.09 -7.21
N LEU A 119 -9.71 13.01 -7.85
CA LEU A 119 -8.29 12.87 -8.10
C LEU A 119 -7.51 12.80 -6.77
N ALA A 120 -7.85 13.63 -5.78
CA ALA A 120 -7.23 13.57 -4.45
C ALA A 120 -7.42 12.22 -3.75
N VAL A 121 -8.58 11.56 -3.92
CA VAL A 121 -8.80 10.20 -3.42
C VAL A 121 -7.88 9.20 -4.11
N LEU A 122 -7.73 9.27 -5.43
CA LEU A 122 -6.81 8.41 -6.18
C LEU A 122 -5.34 8.65 -5.78
N THR A 123 -4.93 9.90 -5.61
CA THR A 123 -3.59 10.27 -5.13
C THR A 123 -3.33 9.69 -3.73
N LYS A 124 -4.30 9.80 -2.82
CA LYS A 124 -4.19 9.21 -1.47
C LYS A 124 -4.06 7.69 -1.51
N ARG A 125 -4.84 7.02 -2.37
CA ARG A 125 -4.72 5.57 -2.59
C ARG A 125 -3.35 5.19 -3.12
N ARG A 126 -2.81 5.94 -4.09
CA ARG A 126 -1.47 5.71 -4.64
C ARG A 126 -0.39 5.86 -3.57
N SER A 127 -0.40 6.96 -2.81
CA SER A 127 0.53 7.17 -1.68
C SER A 127 0.42 6.04 -0.64
N THR A 128 -0.79 5.55 -0.33
CA THR A 128 -0.96 4.43 0.61
C THR A 128 -0.33 3.14 0.08
N LEU A 129 -0.37 2.90 -1.24
CA LEU A 129 0.31 1.75 -1.85
C LEU A 129 1.84 1.91 -1.86
N GLU A 130 2.34 3.12 -2.07
CA GLU A 130 3.78 3.43 -2.01
C GLU A 130 4.32 3.22 -0.59
N ASP A 131 3.60 3.68 0.43
CA ASP A 131 3.94 3.43 1.83
C ASP A 131 3.95 1.93 2.16
N TYR A 132 2.98 1.18 1.64
CA TYR A 132 2.90 -0.26 1.83
C TYR A 132 4.06 -0.99 1.12
N ASP A 133 4.39 -0.60 -0.12
CA ASP A 133 5.55 -1.10 -0.88
C ASP A 133 6.87 -0.87 -0.12
N ALA A 134 7.09 0.35 0.38
CA ALA A 134 8.25 0.68 1.20
C ALA A 134 8.34 -0.16 2.49
N SER A 135 7.20 -0.42 3.12
CA SER A 135 7.12 -1.22 4.36
C SER A 135 7.41 -2.70 4.11
N LEU A 136 6.90 -3.26 3.00
CA LEU A 136 7.24 -4.64 2.58
C LEU A 136 8.74 -4.78 2.27
N ALA A 137 9.33 -3.79 1.60
CA ALA A 137 10.77 -3.78 1.31
C ALA A 137 11.61 -3.67 2.60
N SER A 138 11.22 -2.79 3.52
CA SER A 138 11.84 -2.65 4.84
C SER A 138 11.78 -3.95 5.64
N ALA A 139 10.62 -4.61 5.64
CA ALA A 139 10.42 -5.90 6.31
C ALA A 139 11.30 -7.01 5.73
N SER A 140 11.37 -7.13 4.41
CA SER A 140 12.23 -8.12 3.73
C SER A 140 13.71 -7.90 4.07
N LYS A 141 14.17 -6.64 4.08
CA LYS A 141 15.52 -6.27 4.51
C LYS A 141 15.77 -6.60 5.99
N ALA A 142 14.84 -6.24 6.86
CA ALA A 142 14.97 -6.48 8.30
C ALA A 142 14.99 -7.98 8.65
N LEU A 143 14.22 -8.81 7.93
CA LEU A 143 14.29 -10.27 8.04
C LEU A 143 15.64 -10.82 7.58
N THR A 144 16.24 -10.24 6.52
CA THR A 144 17.59 -10.61 6.06
C THR A 144 18.66 -10.27 7.09
N GLU A 145 18.56 -9.09 7.68
CA GLU A 145 19.45 -8.64 8.76
C GLU A 145 19.29 -9.51 10.00
N LEU A 146 18.06 -9.86 10.38
CA LEU A 146 17.78 -10.77 11.48
C LEU A 146 18.38 -12.16 11.22
N GLN A 147 18.20 -12.72 10.03
CA GLN A 147 18.73 -14.04 9.69
C GLN A 147 20.27 -14.08 9.74
N SER A 148 20.94 -13.01 9.29
CA SER A 148 22.41 -12.90 9.29
C SER A 148 22.99 -12.58 10.67
N SER A 149 22.25 -11.88 11.53
CA SER A 149 22.72 -11.45 12.86
C SER A 149 22.16 -12.27 14.03
N LYS A 150 21.27 -13.24 13.78
CA LYS A 150 20.57 -14.01 14.83
C LYS A 150 21.47 -14.70 15.85
N THR A 151 22.68 -15.09 15.46
CA THR A 151 23.66 -15.73 16.37
C THR A 151 24.33 -14.75 17.31
N LYS A 152 24.29 -13.45 17.01
CA LYS A 152 24.93 -12.36 17.77
C LYS A 152 23.96 -11.56 18.65
N LEU A 153 22.66 -11.69 18.42
CA LEU A 153 21.61 -10.96 19.13
C LEU A 153 21.05 -11.80 20.29
N LYS A 154 20.77 -11.13 21.42
CA LYS A 154 20.08 -11.77 22.54
C LYS A 154 18.60 -12.00 22.18
N ALA A 155 17.98 -13.00 22.79
CA ALA A 155 16.56 -13.34 22.56
C ALA A 155 15.61 -12.14 22.68
N LYS A 156 15.83 -11.26 23.66
CA LYS A 156 15.02 -10.06 23.88
C LYS A 156 15.09 -9.09 22.70
N ASP A 157 16.28 -8.88 22.14
CA ASP A 157 16.49 -7.97 21.02
C ASP A 157 15.91 -8.55 19.72
N LEU A 158 15.99 -9.87 19.55
CA LEU A 158 15.36 -10.59 18.44
C LEU A 158 13.84 -10.47 18.48
N ALA A 159 13.24 -10.74 19.64
CA ALA A 159 11.80 -10.64 19.81
C ALA A 159 11.28 -9.21 19.60
N GLN A 160 12.02 -8.21 20.11
CA GLN A 160 11.65 -6.80 19.94
C GLN A 160 11.70 -6.35 18.48
N LYS A 161 12.72 -6.78 17.72
CA LYS A 161 12.82 -6.49 16.28
C LYS A 161 11.70 -7.16 15.48
N LEU A 162 11.41 -8.43 15.75
CA LEU A 162 10.31 -9.15 15.09
C LEU A 162 8.95 -8.51 15.39
N TYR A 163 8.72 -8.11 16.64
CA TYR A 163 7.51 -7.40 17.03
C TYR A 163 7.36 -6.06 16.31
N ALA A 164 8.43 -5.26 16.24
CA ALA A 164 8.40 -3.97 15.57
C ALA A 164 8.08 -4.10 14.07
N ILE A 165 8.76 -5.03 13.38
CA ILE A 165 8.49 -5.33 11.95
C ILE A 165 7.03 -5.72 11.76
N GLY A 166 6.51 -6.57 12.65
CA GLY A 166 5.15 -7.05 12.51
C GLY A 166 4.08 -6.01 12.80
N ALA A 167 4.30 -5.15 13.80
CA ALA A 167 3.40 -4.06 14.13
C ALA A 167 3.34 -3.00 13.00
N GLU A 168 4.50 -2.62 12.44
CA GLU A 168 4.56 -1.68 11.32
C GLU A 168 3.81 -2.19 10.08
N LEU A 169 3.99 -3.46 9.74
CA LEU A 169 3.28 -4.06 8.60
C LEU A 169 1.77 -4.17 8.83
N ASP A 170 1.33 -4.52 10.04
CA ASP A 170 -0.10 -4.61 10.35
C ASP A 170 -0.78 -3.23 10.26
N GLU A 171 -0.12 -2.18 10.74
CA GLU A 171 -0.58 -0.79 10.57
C GLU A 171 -0.74 -0.42 9.09
N LYS A 172 0.23 -0.79 8.25
CA LYS A 172 0.22 -0.48 6.81
C LYS A 172 -0.84 -1.29 6.06
N VAL A 173 -1.07 -2.54 6.43
CA VAL A 173 -2.19 -3.33 5.92
C VAL A 173 -3.54 -2.70 6.30
N ALA A 174 -3.69 -2.23 7.54
CA ALA A 174 -4.89 -1.53 7.98
C ALA A 174 -5.10 -0.22 7.21
N ALA A 175 -4.02 0.53 6.93
CA ALA A 175 -4.07 1.74 6.12
C ALA A 175 -4.51 1.46 4.68
N VAL A 176 -3.98 0.41 4.03
CA VAL A 176 -4.44 -0.04 2.71
C VAL A 176 -5.90 -0.44 2.76
N ARG A 177 -6.33 -1.24 3.74
CA ARG A 177 -7.76 -1.61 3.89
C ARG A 177 -8.66 -0.38 3.99
N LYS A 178 -8.27 0.63 4.77
CA LYS A 178 -9.03 1.87 4.93
C LYS A 178 -9.03 2.76 3.68
N ALA A 179 -7.97 2.73 2.87
CA ALA A 179 -7.91 3.53 1.64
C ALA A 179 -8.78 2.97 0.50
N PHE A 180 -9.07 1.67 0.54
CA PHE A 180 -9.78 0.94 -0.52
C PHE A 180 -11.13 0.32 -0.11
N GLY A 181 -11.51 0.37 1.17
CA GLY A 181 -12.81 -0.08 1.71
C GLY A 181 -13.63 1.08 2.25
#